data_AF-A0A0F9DJ22-F1
#
_entry.id   AF-A0A0F9DJ22-F1
#
_cell.length_a   1.000
_cell.length_b   1.000
_cell.length_c   1.000
_cell.angle_alpha   90.00
_cell.angle_beta   90.00
_cell.angle_gamma   90.00
#
_symmetry.space_group_name_H-M   'P 1'
#
loop_
_entity.id
_entity.type
_entity.pdbx_description
1 polymer ?
#
loop_
_entity_poly.entity_id
_entity_poly.type
_entity_poly.pdbx_seq_one_letter_code
_entity_poly.pdbx_strand_id
1 'polypeptide(L)'
;MDTRGRVLLGFLPDQSSGWGDSRLVIPFQTGDRKDVFYVEMPIADEVTDEPLVPWFTKKDIEDFKRKWPDPAIQAARIYGRRVREAGLIFKSHSAGVHHVPEFQIPSNWTRWLVCDPQYYRFGVLWLTADEQGNYFVSDELFSQEATLRDRATRMAAITKGRGEVPLDNPLPVYVDSANPQDIAELNWHFNELDIPLAALSLPFKKVVDTKHEDSMILRVYSLLEPDEERIYPKCTHDFDYDIHGAPRLFFFDSLYSTWV
;
A
#
# COMPACT_ATOMS: atom_id res chain seq x y z
N MET A 1 -1.07 33.44 14.53
CA MET A 1 -1.65 34.75 14.18
C MET A 1 -0.76 35.80 14.81
N ASP A 2 -0.24 36.75 14.03
CA ASP A 2 0.60 37.81 14.59
C ASP A 2 -0.23 38.89 15.30
N THR A 3 0.43 39.85 15.93
CA THR A 3 -0.22 40.96 16.65
C THR A 3 -1.03 41.91 15.75
N ARG A 4 -0.97 41.71 14.43
CA ARG A 4 -1.73 42.44 13.41
C ARG A 4 -2.80 41.57 12.75
N GLY A 5 -3.07 40.38 13.28
CA GLY A 5 -4.08 39.46 12.76
C GLY A 5 -3.65 38.68 11.50
N ARG A 6 -2.38 38.73 11.09
CA ARG A 6 -1.91 38.00 9.90
C ARG A 6 -1.74 36.52 10.22
N VAL A 7 -2.08 35.70 9.23
CA VAL A 7 -1.96 34.24 9.30
C VAL A 7 -1.12 33.78 8.12
N LEU A 8 -0.09 32.98 8.41
CA LEU A 8 0.66 32.24 7.41
C LEU A 8 0.09 30.82 7.39
N LEU A 9 -0.23 30.33 6.20
CA LEU A 9 -0.71 28.98 5.99
C LEU A 9 0.19 28.29 4.96
N GLY A 10 0.59 27.05 5.25
CA GLY A 10 1.35 26.21 4.34
C GLY A 10 0.55 24.94 4.06
N PHE A 11 0.37 24.61 2.79
CA PHE A 11 -0.36 23.42 2.35
C PHE A 11 0.35 22.82 1.14
N LEU A 12 0.24 21.50 0.98
CA LEU A 12 0.56 20.83 -0.26
C LEU A 12 -0.64 20.96 -1.22
N PRO A 13 -0.42 21.07 -2.54
CA PRO A 13 -1.48 21.17 -3.54
C PRO A 13 -2.13 19.80 -3.79
N ASP A 14 -2.74 19.22 -2.75
CA ASP A 14 -3.42 17.92 -2.79
C ASP A 14 -4.94 18.05 -2.63
N GLN A 15 -5.67 16.95 -2.82
CA GLN A 15 -7.15 17.00 -2.81
C GLN A 15 -7.79 17.45 -1.48
N SER A 16 -7.08 17.42 -0.33
CA SER A 16 -7.63 17.92 0.95
C SER A 16 -7.62 19.43 1.07
N SER A 17 -6.81 20.13 0.28
CA SER A 17 -6.84 21.59 0.22
C SER A 17 -7.93 22.12 -0.70
N GLY A 18 -8.90 21.31 -1.14
CA GLY A 18 -10.01 21.77 -1.98
C GLY A 18 -10.77 22.97 -1.40
N TRP A 19 -10.85 23.08 -0.06
CA TRP A 19 -11.36 24.29 0.59
C TRP A 19 -10.40 25.48 0.43
N GLY A 20 -9.09 25.28 0.61
CA GLY A 20 -8.07 26.31 0.46
C GLY A 20 -8.00 26.82 -0.98
N ASP A 21 -8.08 25.92 -1.95
CA ASP A 21 -8.15 26.27 -3.35
C ASP A 21 -9.42 27.05 -3.69
N SER A 22 -10.60 26.54 -3.30
CA SER A 22 -11.88 27.19 -3.59
C SER A 22 -12.12 28.51 -2.84
N ARG A 23 -11.54 28.69 -1.65
CA ARG A 23 -11.79 29.86 -0.80
C ARG A 23 -10.65 30.87 -0.77
N LEU A 24 -9.41 30.45 -1.02
CA LEU A 24 -8.23 31.31 -0.93
C LEU A 24 -7.57 31.49 -2.29
N VAL A 25 -7.14 30.38 -2.92
CA VAL A 25 -6.26 30.45 -4.11
C VAL A 25 -7.02 30.92 -5.34
N ILE A 26 -8.09 30.23 -5.74
CA ILE A 26 -8.86 30.57 -6.94
C ILE A 26 -9.40 32.01 -6.83
N PRO A 27 -10.05 32.42 -5.73
CA PRO A 27 -10.47 33.81 -5.56
C PRO A 27 -9.33 34.85 -5.60
N PHE A 28 -8.14 34.51 -5.11
CA PHE A 28 -6.98 35.40 -5.23
C PHE A 28 -6.55 35.53 -6.69
N GLN A 29 -6.44 34.41 -7.42
CA GLN A 29 -6.03 34.37 -8.82
C GLN A 29 -7.04 35.05 -9.75
N THR A 30 -8.35 34.95 -9.47
CA THR A 30 -9.42 35.64 -10.22
C THR A 30 -9.56 37.11 -9.83
N GLY A 31 -8.91 37.55 -8.74
CA GLY A 31 -8.97 38.92 -8.23
C GLY A 31 -10.16 39.22 -7.32
N ASP A 32 -10.97 38.22 -6.99
CA ASP A 32 -12.11 38.31 -6.06
C ASP A 32 -11.67 38.54 -4.61
N ARG A 33 -10.43 38.16 -4.28
CA ARG A 33 -9.79 38.40 -2.97
C ARG A 33 -8.46 39.13 -3.13
N LYS A 34 -8.31 40.23 -2.39
CA LYS A 34 -7.10 41.08 -2.37
C LYS A 34 -6.39 41.10 -1.00
N ASP A 35 -7.02 40.49 -0.01
CA ASP A 35 -6.55 40.33 1.37
C ASP A 35 -5.66 39.09 1.55
N VAL A 36 -5.51 38.29 0.50
CA VAL A 36 -4.66 37.09 0.45
C VAL A 36 -3.43 37.40 -0.39
N PHE A 37 -2.29 36.85 0.02
CA PHE A 37 -1.11 36.75 -0.84
C PHE A 37 -0.77 35.27 -0.98
N TYR A 38 -0.59 34.81 -2.22
CA TYR A 38 -0.35 33.41 -2.53
C TYR A 38 0.96 33.26 -3.29
N VAL A 39 1.77 32.27 -2.89
CA VAL A 39 3.08 31.97 -3.48
C VAL A 39 3.19 30.46 -3.66
N GLU A 40 3.58 30.03 -4.85
CA GLU A 40 3.91 28.63 -5.13
C GLU A 40 5.38 28.38 -4.82
N MET A 41 5.65 27.25 -4.15
CA MET A 41 6.98 26.84 -3.74
C MET A 41 7.27 25.41 -4.20
N PRO A 42 7.35 25.17 -5.52
CA PRO A 42 7.76 23.87 -6.04
C PRO A 42 9.20 23.53 -5.64
N ILE A 43 9.48 22.23 -5.58
CA ILE A 43 10.81 21.70 -5.25
C ILE A 43 11.73 21.74 -6.47
N ALA A 44 11.21 21.44 -7.65
CA ALA A 44 11.94 21.42 -8.92
C ALA A 44 11.10 22.02 -10.06
N ASP A 45 11.79 22.43 -11.12
CA ASP A 45 11.16 22.81 -12.39
C ASP A 45 10.67 21.56 -13.14
N GLU A 46 9.43 21.59 -13.62
CA GLU A 46 8.79 20.41 -14.22
C GLU A 46 9.32 20.06 -15.61
N VAL A 47 9.85 21.04 -16.33
CA VAL A 47 10.34 20.83 -17.70
C VAL A 47 11.78 20.35 -17.68
N THR A 48 12.57 20.86 -16.75
CA THR A 48 14.03 20.66 -16.72
C THR A 48 14.51 19.76 -15.59
N ASP A 49 13.66 19.43 -14.62
CA ASP A 49 14.01 18.76 -13.37
C ASP A 49 15.11 19.47 -12.55
N GLU A 50 15.39 20.73 -12.86
CA GLU A 50 16.35 21.51 -12.09
C GLU A 50 15.77 21.85 -10.71
N PRO A 51 16.52 21.63 -9.61
CA PRO A 51 16.05 21.96 -8.28
C PRO A 51 15.87 23.48 -8.14
N LEU A 52 14.71 23.88 -7.64
CA LEU A 52 14.38 25.28 -7.32
C LEU A 52 14.71 25.62 -5.86
N VAL A 53 14.98 24.60 -5.04
CA VAL A 53 15.42 24.72 -3.65
C VAL A 53 16.95 24.71 -3.61
N PRO A 54 17.62 25.77 -3.10
CA PRO A 54 19.08 25.95 -3.25
C PRO A 54 19.98 24.83 -2.70
N TRP A 55 19.48 24.03 -1.76
CA TRP A 55 20.24 22.95 -1.12
C TRP A 55 19.87 21.56 -1.65
N PHE A 56 18.99 21.47 -2.65
CA PHE A 56 18.72 20.20 -3.34
C PHE A 56 19.53 20.09 -4.63
N THR A 57 19.88 18.86 -4.95
CA THR A 57 20.57 18.44 -6.16
C THR A 57 19.61 17.68 -7.07
N LYS A 58 19.99 17.48 -8.33
CA LYS A 58 19.23 16.60 -9.25
C LYS A 58 19.03 15.19 -8.69
N LYS A 59 20.05 14.67 -8.00
CA LYS A 59 19.97 13.36 -7.36
C LYS A 59 18.87 13.34 -6.29
N ASP A 60 18.71 14.41 -5.51
CA ASP A 60 17.63 14.48 -4.52
C ASP A 60 16.25 14.46 -5.21
N ILE A 61 16.11 15.12 -6.37
CA ILE A 61 14.87 15.08 -7.16
C ILE A 61 14.59 13.67 -7.65
N GLU A 62 15.59 12.96 -8.19
CA GLU A 62 15.46 11.56 -8.58
C GLU A 62 15.09 10.66 -7.40
N ASP A 63 15.71 10.87 -6.24
CA ASP A 63 15.42 10.11 -5.02
C ASP A 63 13.99 10.37 -4.53
N PHE A 64 13.47 11.59 -4.66
CA PHE A 64 12.06 11.89 -4.39
C PHE A 64 11.11 11.21 -5.37
N LYS A 65 11.44 11.17 -6.67
CA LYS A 65 10.65 10.45 -7.68
C LYS A 65 10.58 8.96 -7.37
N ARG A 66 11.71 8.35 -6.97
CA ARG A 66 11.76 6.95 -6.52
C ARG A 66 10.92 6.73 -5.26
N LYS A 67 10.97 7.67 -4.31
CA LYS A 67 10.16 7.61 -3.07
C LYS A 67 8.65 7.73 -3.36
N TRP A 68 8.26 8.52 -4.35
CA TRP A 68 6.87 8.76 -4.73
C TRP A 68 6.63 8.40 -6.19
N PRO A 69 6.47 7.11 -6.53
CA PRO A 69 6.40 6.70 -7.93
C PRO A 69 5.12 7.14 -8.65
N ASP A 70 4.01 7.42 -7.93
CA ASP A 70 2.77 7.90 -8.57
C ASP A 70 2.99 9.28 -9.22
N PRO A 71 2.81 9.43 -10.55
CA PRO A 71 3.00 10.70 -11.25
C PRO A 71 2.13 11.84 -10.72
N ALA A 72 0.92 11.56 -10.22
CA ALA A 72 0.05 12.58 -9.63
C ALA A 72 0.64 13.12 -8.32
N ILE A 73 1.28 12.25 -7.54
CA ILE A 73 1.93 12.60 -6.29
C ILE A 73 3.24 13.35 -6.56
N GLN A 74 4.01 12.95 -7.58
CA GLN A 74 5.18 13.73 -8.04
C GLN A 74 4.78 15.13 -8.50
N ALA A 75 3.75 15.22 -9.35
CA ALA A 75 3.18 16.47 -9.80
C ALA A 75 2.83 17.40 -8.64
N ALA A 76 2.13 16.89 -7.61
CA ALA A 76 1.77 17.69 -6.46
C ALA A 76 2.96 18.03 -5.54
N ARG A 77 3.80 17.05 -5.18
CA ARG A 77 4.84 17.22 -4.15
C ARG A 77 6.13 17.83 -4.68
N ILE A 78 6.53 17.50 -5.89
CA ILE A 78 7.79 17.96 -6.50
C ILE A 78 7.55 19.24 -7.29
N TYR A 79 6.51 19.26 -8.12
CA TYR A 79 6.27 20.35 -9.07
C TYR A 79 5.19 21.34 -8.64
N GLY A 80 4.56 21.13 -7.48
CA GLY A 80 3.55 22.04 -6.95
C GLY A 80 2.24 22.07 -7.75
N ARG A 81 1.98 21.08 -8.62
CA ARG A 81 0.77 21.01 -9.44
C ARG A 81 -0.44 20.58 -8.61
N ARG A 82 -1.58 21.22 -8.88
CA ARG A 82 -2.88 20.75 -8.38
C ARG A 82 -3.38 19.63 -9.27
N VAL A 83 -3.29 18.40 -8.80
CA VAL A 83 -3.74 17.22 -9.54
C VAL A 83 -4.96 16.60 -8.88
N ARG A 84 -6.01 16.36 -9.67
CA ARG A 84 -7.12 15.53 -9.25
C ARG A 84 -6.78 14.07 -9.57
N GLU A 85 -6.35 13.31 -8.57
CA GLU A 85 -6.39 11.84 -8.62
C GLU A 85 -7.78 11.36 -9.09
N ALA A 86 -7.78 10.67 -10.23
CA ALA A 86 -8.94 10.01 -10.82
C ALA A 86 -8.47 8.71 -11.49
N GLY A 87 -9.33 7.69 -11.49
CA GLY A 87 -9.02 6.37 -12.06
C GLY A 87 -8.46 5.38 -11.03
N LEU A 88 -7.59 4.48 -11.49
CA LEU A 88 -7.00 3.42 -10.66
C LEU A 88 -6.05 3.99 -9.61
N ILE A 89 -6.11 3.42 -8.40
CA ILE A 89 -5.22 3.77 -7.29
C ILE A 89 -3.82 3.19 -7.48
N PHE A 90 -3.65 2.04 -8.14
CA PHE A 90 -2.35 1.40 -8.37
C PHE A 90 -2.11 1.26 -9.87
N LYS A 91 -1.62 2.33 -10.51
CA LYS A 91 -1.48 2.39 -11.98
C LYS A 91 -0.32 1.56 -12.52
N SER A 92 0.71 1.30 -11.72
CA SER A 92 1.86 0.48 -12.11
C SER A 92 1.56 -1.02 -12.04
N HIS A 93 0.47 -1.44 -11.39
CA HIS A 93 0.07 -2.84 -11.39
C HIS A 93 -0.23 -3.33 -12.80
N SER A 94 0.44 -4.42 -13.18
CA SER A 94 0.33 -5.08 -14.47
C SER A 94 0.52 -6.57 -14.28
N ALA A 95 -0.40 -7.38 -14.80
CA ALA A 95 -0.36 -8.83 -14.66
C ALA A 95 0.95 -9.41 -15.21
N GLY A 96 1.44 -8.94 -16.36
CA GLY A 96 2.69 -9.44 -16.96
C GLY A 96 3.98 -9.10 -16.21
N VAL A 97 3.90 -8.32 -15.13
CA VAL A 97 5.03 -7.91 -14.27
C VAL A 97 4.88 -8.46 -12.86
N HIS A 98 3.67 -8.41 -12.31
CA HIS A 98 3.41 -8.70 -10.90
C HIS A 98 2.86 -10.09 -10.66
N HIS A 99 2.27 -10.71 -11.68
CA HIS A 99 1.72 -12.05 -11.55
C HIS A 99 2.77 -13.07 -11.98
N VAL A 100 2.94 -14.11 -11.16
CA VAL A 100 3.98 -15.13 -11.31
C VAL A 100 3.37 -16.52 -11.16
N PRO A 101 3.97 -17.54 -11.78
CA PRO A 101 3.53 -18.92 -11.62
C PRO A 101 3.52 -19.34 -10.14
N GLU A 102 2.59 -20.20 -9.77
CA GLU A 102 2.61 -20.82 -8.46
C GLU A 102 3.86 -21.67 -8.27
N PHE A 103 4.48 -21.56 -7.10
CA PHE A 103 5.57 -22.42 -6.68
C PHE A 103 5.40 -22.85 -5.21
N GLN A 104 6.13 -23.90 -4.82
CA GLN A 104 6.14 -24.34 -3.44
C GLN A 104 6.92 -23.32 -2.59
N ILE A 105 6.21 -22.61 -1.72
CA ILE A 105 6.81 -21.63 -0.81
C ILE A 105 7.81 -22.35 0.13
N PRO A 106 9.08 -21.93 0.17
CA PRO A 106 10.07 -22.50 1.10
C PRO A 106 9.66 -22.34 2.57
N SER A 107 9.92 -23.36 3.38
CA SER A 107 9.50 -23.38 4.79
C SER A 107 10.24 -22.38 5.68
N ASN A 108 11.41 -21.91 5.27
CA ASN A 108 12.19 -20.88 5.96
C ASN A 108 11.70 -19.45 5.67
N TRP A 109 10.78 -19.25 4.73
CA TRP A 109 10.24 -17.93 4.44
C TRP A 109 9.25 -17.47 5.50
N THR A 110 9.19 -16.16 5.72
CA THR A 110 8.27 -15.58 6.72
C THR A 110 6.86 -15.58 6.16
N ARG A 111 5.90 -16.17 6.88
CA ARG A 111 4.49 -16.27 6.46
C ARG A 111 3.59 -15.56 7.46
N TRP A 112 2.57 -14.85 6.96
CA TRP A 112 1.53 -14.24 7.77
C TRP A 112 0.27 -14.04 6.94
N LEU A 113 -0.83 -13.71 7.62
CA LEU A 113 -2.09 -13.38 6.99
C LEU A 113 -2.46 -11.94 7.35
N VAL A 114 -3.24 -11.29 6.49
CA VAL A 114 -3.95 -10.06 6.82
C VAL A 114 -5.45 -10.29 6.64
N CYS A 115 -6.26 -9.76 7.54
CA CYS A 115 -7.70 -10.01 7.58
C CYS A 115 -8.47 -8.69 7.73
N ASP A 116 -9.43 -8.43 6.84
CA ASP A 116 -10.49 -7.44 7.02
C ASP A 116 -11.75 -8.18 7.50
N PRO A 117 -12.08 -8.15 8.80
CA PRO A 117 -13.04 -9.06 9.41
C PRO A 117 -14.51 -8.65 9.20
N GLN A 118 -14.81 -7.74 8.25
CA GLN A 118 -16.17 -7.26 8.01
C GLN A 118 -17.16 -8.40 7.72
N TYR A 119 -18.34 -8.35 8.34
CA TYR A 119 -19.34 -9.41 8.19
C TYR A 119 -19.70 -9.69 6.73
N TYR A 120 -20.00 -8.66 5.92
CA TYR A 120 -20.39 -8.81 4.50
C TYR A 120 -19.23 -8.73 3.51
N ARG A 121 -18.01 -8.45 3.98
CA ARG A 121 -16.84 -8.21 3.13
C ARG A 121 -15.58 -8.80 3.76
N PHE A 122 -15.73 -10.03 4.26
CA PHE A 122 -14.63 -10.71 4.92
C PHE A 122 -13.58 -11.02 3.88
N GLY A 123 -12.37 -10.50 4.08
CA GLY A 123 -11.25 -10.67 3.17
C GLY A 123 -10.02 -11.12 3.93
N VAL A 124 -9.33 -12.14 3.43
CA VAL A 124 -8.05 -12.59 3.97
C VAL A 124 -7.06 -12.79 2.83
N LEU A 125 -5.84 -12.33 3.01
CA LEU A 125 -4.72 -12.61 2.11
C LEU A 125 -3.64 -13.38 2.85
N TRP A 126 -3.04 -14.36 2.20
CA TRP A 126 -1.84 -15.05 2.65
C TRP A 126 -0.63 -14.38 2.03
N LEU A 127 0.28 -13.89 2.88
CA LEU A 127 1.51 -13.26 2.47
C LEU A 127 2.70 -14.10 2.91
N THR A 128 3.72 -14.12 2.05
CA THR A 128 5.03 -14.63 2.40
C THR A 128 6.11 -13.64 1.98
N ALA A 129 7.23 -13.62 2.70
CA ALA A 129 8.42 -12.86 2.34
C ALA A 129 9.65 -13.75 2.34
N ASP A 130 10.44 -13.62 1.28
CA ASP A 130 11.76 -14.25 1.19
C ASP A 130 12.83 -13.47 1.95
N GLU A 131 14.05 -14.01 1.98
CA GLU A 131 15.20 -13.41 2.67
C GLU A 131 15.68 -12.10 2.00
N GLN A 132 15.23 -11.81 0.78
CA GLN A 132 15.62 -10.64 -0.03
C GLN A 132 14.58 -9.51 0.04
N GLY A 133 13.50 -9.71 0.81
CA GLY A 133 12.41 -8.77 0.96
C GLY A 133 11.55 -8.65 -0.31
N ASN A 134 11.38 -9.77 -1.03
CA ASN A 134 10.30 -9.97 -1.99
C ASN A 134 9.08 -10.52 -1.25
N TYR A 135 7.92 -9.99 -1.58
CA TYR A 135 6.64 -10.29 -0.97
C TYR A 135 5.76 -11.00 -1.99
N PHE A 136 5.09 -12.07 -1.58
CA PHE A 136 4.20 -12.83 -2.45
C PHE A 136 2.83 -12.95 -1.78
N VAL A 137 1.78 -12.62 -2.53
CA VAL A 137 0.40 -12.99 -2.18
C VAL A 137 0.13 -14.34 -2.81
N SER A 138 -0.01 -15.37 -1.97
CA SER A 138 -0.15 -16.75 -2.44
C SER A 138 -1.59 -17.22 -2.54
N ASP A 139 -2.45 -16.68 -1.68
CA ASP A 139 -3.86 -17.08 -1.59
C ASP A 139 -4.72 -15.91 -1.13
N GLU A 140 -5.99 -15.97 -1.49
CA GLU A 140 -7.01 -15.04 -1.03
C GLU A 140 -8.27 -15.80 -0.64
N LEU A 141 -8.98 -15.28 0.36
CA LEU A 141 -10.27 -15.77 0.80
C LEU A 141 -11.22 -14.58 0.92
N PHE A 142 -12.26 -14.58 0.10
CA PHE A 142 -13.39 -13.65 0.25
C PHE A 142 -14.66 -14.40 0.68
N SER A 143 -15.42 -13.79 1.58
CA SER A 143 -16.68 -14.32 2.06
C SER A 143 -17.66 -13.22 2.45
N GLN A 144 -18.90 -13.33 1.98
CA GLN A 144 -19.97 -12.37 2.34
C GLN A 144 -20.97 -12.95 3.35
N GLU A 145 -21.32 -14.23 3.21
CA GLU A 145 -22.45 -14.82 3.94
C GLU A 145 -22.06 -15.96 4.90
N ALA A 146 -20.83 -16.46 4.82
CA ALA A 146 -20.41 -17.58 5.66
C ALA A 146 -20.26 -17.15 7.13
N THR A 147 -20.49 -18.08 8.06
CA THR A 147 -20.26 -17.80 9.49
C THR A 147 -18.76 -17.64 9.78
N LEU A 148 -18.41 -17.03 10.91
CA LEU A 148 -17.00 -16.89 11.30
C LEU A 148 -16.31 -18.24 11.49
N ARG A 149 -17.02 -19.25 12.01
CA ARG A 149 -16.54 -20.64 12.12
C ARG A 149 -16.23 -21.26 10.77
N ASP A 150 -17.11 -21.06 9.78
CA ASP A 150 -16.88 -21.58 8.42
C ASP A 150 -15.69 -20.89 7.75
N ARG A 151 -15.55 -19.57 7.97
CA ARG A 151 -14.40 -18.79 7.50
C ARG A 151 -13.11 -19.30 8.12
N ALA A 152 -13.08 -19.50 9.44
CA ALA A 152 -11.92 -20.05 10.14
C ALA A 152 -11.53 -21.45 9.60
N THR A 153 -12.53 -22.30 9.36
CA THR A 153 -12.31 -23.64 8.77
C THR A 153 -11.69 -23.55 7.37
N ARG A 154 -12.17 -22.63 6.53
CA ARG A 154 -11.59 -22.39 5.20
C ARG A 154 -10.18 -21.82 5.28
N MET A 155 -9.92 -20.89 6.21
CA MET A 155 -8.58 -20.36 6.47
C MET A 155 -7.59 -21.49 6.85
N ALA A 156 -8.03 -22.42 7.70
CA ALA A 156 -7.23 -23.58 8.09
C ALA A 156 -6.92 -24.49 6.89
N ALA A 157 -7.92 -24.77 6.05
CA ALA A 157 -7.75 -25.59 4.85
C ALA A 157 -6.74 -24.99 3.86
N ILE A 158 -6.83 -23.68 3.60
CA ILE A 158 -5.88 -22.96 2.73
C ILE A 158 -4.48 -22.99 3.35
N THR A 159 -4.36 -22.67 4.64
CA THR A 159 -3.08 -22.66 5.36
C THR A 159 -2.39 -24.02 5.29
N LYS A 160 -3.13 -25.11 5.52
CA LYS A 160 -2.63 -26.48 5.43
C LYS A 160 -2.17 -26.83 4.01
N GLY A 161 -2.86 -26.33 2.98
CA GLY A 161 -2.48 -26.50 1.58
C GLY A 161 -1.12 -25.89 1.23
N ARG A 162 -0.67 -24.88 1.99
CA ARG A 162 0.62 -24.19 1.79
C ARG A 162 1.74 -24.69 2.71
N GLY A 163 1.52 -25.81 3.38
CA GLY A 163 2.51 -26.50 4.22
C GLY A 163 2.11 -26.56 5.69
N GLU A 164 2.85 -27.37 6.45
CA GLU A 164 2.57 -27.57 7.86
C GLU A 164 2.89 -26.31 8.69
N VAL A 165 2.06 -26.08 9.70
CA VAL A 165 2.23 -25.04 10.72
C VAL A 165 2.02 -25.70 12.08
N PRO A 166 3.04 -25.71 12.95
CA PRO A 166 2.90 -26.26 14.31
C PRO A 166 1.90 -25.47 15.15
N LEU A 167 1.11 -26.15 15.99
CA LEU A 167 0.14 -25.51 16.89
C LEU A 167 0.79 -24.64 17.97
N ASP A 168 2.02 -24.99 18.38
CA ASP A 168 2.83 -24.23 19.34
C ASP A 168 3.52 -23.01 18.71
N ASN A 169 3.44 -22.85 17.39
CA ASN A 169 3.96 -21.70 16.66
C ASN A 169 2.98 -21.27 15.55
N PRO A 170 1.79 -20.74 15.92
CA PRO A 170 0.75 -20.38 14.97
C PRO A 170 1.18 -19.22 14.06
N LEU A 171 0.67 -19.18 12.83
CA LEU A 171 0.91 -18.05 11.94
C LEU A 171 0.14 -16.80 12.42
N PRO A 172 0.77 -15.62 12.39
CA PRO A 172 0.10 -14.38 12.75
C PRO A 172 -0.91 -13.98 11.68
N VAL A 173 -2.11 -13.58 12.11
CA VAL A 173 -3.18 -13.01 11.30
C VAL A 173 -3.39 -11.57 11.77
N TYR A 174 -2.90 -10.59 11.00
CA TYR A 174 -3.08 -9.19 11.34
C TYR A 174 -4.46 -8.70 10.92
N VAL A 175 -5.28 -8.34 11.90
CA VAL A 175 -6.69 -7.99 11.71
C VAL A 175 -6.84 -6.47 11.63
N ASP A 176 -7.39 -5.99 10.53
CA ASP A 176 -7.78 -4.59 10.33
C ASP A 176 -9.14 -4.32 10.97
N SER A 177 -9.16 -4.29 12.30
CA SER A 177 -10.35 -3.87 13.05
C SER A 177 -9.99 -2.97 14.21
N ALA A 178 -10.80 -1.93 14.38
CA ALA A 178 -10.79 -1.10 15.57
C ALA A 178 -11.56 -1.73 16.74
N ASN A 179 -12.33 -2.79 16.48
CA ASN A 179 -13.12 -3.51 17.47
C ASN A 179 -12.34 -4.73 18.01
N PRO A 180 -11.89 -4.72 19.28
CA PRO A 180 -11.17 -5.86 19.86
C PRO A 180 -11.98 -7.16 19.88
N GLN A 181 -13.32 -7.07 19.83
CA GLN A 181 -14.20 -8.24 19.80
C GLN A 181 -13.97 -9.10 18.55
N ASP A 182 -13.73 -8.49 17.38
CA ASP A 182 -13.52 -9.23 16.13
C ASP A 182 -12.26 -10.12 16.22
N ILE A 183 -11.22 -9.62 16.91
CA ILE A 183 -9.97 -10.35 17.17
C ILE A 183 -10.21 -11.49 18.16
N ALA A 184 -10.97 -11.21 19.23
CA ALA A 184 -11.29 -12.21 20.25
C ALA A 184 -12.12 -13.37 19.67
N GLU A 185 -13.11 -13.08 18.84
CA GLU A 185 -13.96 -14.09 18.20
C GLU A 185 -13.20 -14.97 17.20
N LEU A 186 -12.31 -14.38 16.40
CA LEU A 186 -11.42 -15.15 15.51
C LEU A 186 -10.54 -16.10 16.32
N ASN A 187 -9.87 -15.60 17.38
CA ASN A 187 -9.04 -16.43 18.24
C ASN A 187 -9.84 -17.51 18.98
N TRP A 188 -11.09 -17.23 19.37
CA TRP A 188 -11.95 -18.26 19.96
C TRP A 188 -12.17 -19.41 18.98
N HIS A 189 -12.54 -19.13 17.72
CA HIS A 189 -12.72 -20.19 16.73
C HIS A 189 -11.41 -20.88 16.35
N PHE A 190 -10.28 -20.16 16.29
CA PHE A 190 -8.99 -20.80 16.05
C PHE A 190 -8.63 -21.79 17.15
N ASN A 191 -8.84 -21.43 18.42
CA ASN A 191 -8.61 -22.31 19.56
C ASN A 191 -9.62 -23.46 19.62
N GLU A 192 -10.91 -23.21 19.36
CA GLU A 192 -11.95 -24.25 19.39
C GLU A 192 -11.71 -25.35 18.33
N LEU A 193 -11.11 -24.97 17.21
CA LEU A 193 -10.92 -25.84 16.04
C LEU A 193 -9.47 -26.35 15.89
N ASP A 194 -8.59 -26.11 16.87
CA ASP A 194 -7.16 -26.42 16.79
C ASP A 194 -6.51 -25.91 15.48
N ILE A 195 -6.79 -24.66 15.13
CA ILE A 195 -6.25 -24.01 13.93
C ILE A 195 -4.95 -23.28 14.33
N PRO A 196 -3.81 -23.53 13.65
CA PRO A 196 -2.52 -22.92 13.98
C PRO A 196 -2.42 -21.47 13.44
N LEU A 197 -3.41 -20.64 13.75
CA LEU A 197 -3.49 -19.23 13.39
C LEU A 197 -3.75 -18.40 14.65
N ALA A 198 -3.18 -17.21 14.72
CA ALA A 198 -3.37 -16.29 15.84
C ALA A 198 -3.77 -14.90 15.33
N ALA A 199 -4.99 -14.45 15.65
CA ALA A 199 -5.46 -13.11 15.33
C ALA A 199 -4.82 -12.06 16.24
N LEU A 200 -4.22 -11.04 15.62
CA LEU A 200 -3.49 -9.96 16.27
C LEU A 200 -3.99 -8.60 15.76
N SER A 201 -3.99 -7.59 16.63
CA SER A 201 -4.16 -6.21 16.17
C SER A 201 -3.00 -5.78 15.27
N LEU A 202 -3.27 -4.87 14.33
CA LEU A 202 -2.20 -4.21 13.59
C LEU A 202 -1.22 -3.54 14.57
N PRO A 203 0.10 -3.77 14.46
CA PRO A 203 1.09 -3.23 15.39
C PRO A 203 1.37 -1.74 15.18
N PHE A 204 0.68 -1.11 14.23
CA PHE A 204 0.81 0.29 13.88
C PHE A 204 -0.55 0.91 13.58
N LYS A 205 -0.62 2.24 13.68
CA LYS A 205 -1.81 2.98 13.29
C LYS A 205 -1.91 3.00 11.76
N LYS A 206 -3.00 2.44 11.23
CA LYS A 206 -3.31 2.48 9.80
C LYS A 206 -3.50 3.93 9.34
N VAL A 207 -2.76 4.35 8.32
CA VAL A 207 -2.98 5.62 7.61
C VAL A 207 -3.27 5.32 6.15
N VAL A 208 -4.55 5.36 5.79
CA VAL A 208 -5.05 5.08 4.43
C VAL A 208 -5.36 6.41 3.76
N ASP A 209 -4.32 7.13 3.42
CA ASP A 209 -4.42 8.41 2.71
C ASP A 209 -3.18 8.55 1.84
N THR A 210 -3.29 8.86 0.54
CA THR A 210 -2.13 9.06 -0.37
C THR A 210 -1.22 10.22 0.06
N LYS A 211 -1.65 10.99 1.08
CA LYS A 211 -1.06 12.28 1.47
C LYS A 211 -0.12 12.22 2.68
N HIS A 212 -0.19 11.18 3.49
CA HIS A 212 0.78 11.01 4.58
C HIS A 212 2.04 10.32 4.04
N GLU A 213 3.23 10.71 4.48
CA GLU A 213 4.46 10.01 4.05
C GLU A 213 4.50 8.55 4.52
N ASP A 214 3.85 8.26 5.66
CA ASP A 214 3.56 6.91 6.14
C ASP A 214 2.30 6.27 5.54
N SER A 215 1.79 6.79 4.44
CA SER A 215 0.65 6.20 3.73
C SER A 215 0.92 4.75 3.39
N MET A 216 -0.01 3.87 3.77
CA MET A 216 0.04 2.48 3.31
C MET A 216 -0.13 2.39 1.79
N ILE A 217 -0.84 3.33 1.16
CA ILE A 217 -1.02 3.35 -0.29
C ILE A 217 0.33 3.62 -0.97
N LEU A 218 1.08 4.62 -0.50
CA LEU A 218 2.42 4.91 -1.02
C LEU A 218 3.39 3.75 -0.81
N ARG A 219 3.31 3.07 0.34
CA ARG A 219 4.13 1.88 0.62
C ARG A 219 3.80 0.75 -0.36
N VAL A 220 2.53 0.45 -0.59
CA VAL A 220 2.13 -0.55 -1.60
C VAL A 220 2.59 -0.14 -2.99
N TYR A 221 2.45 1.12 -3.37
CA TYR A 221 2.99 1.64 -4.64
C TYR A 221 4.49 1.39 -4.79
N SER A 222 5.28 1.69 -3.75
CA SER A 222 6.73 1.44 -3.79
C SER A 222 7.10 -0.05 -3.90
N LEU A 223 6.21 -0.95 -3.49
CA LEU A 223 6.42 -2.39 -3.64
C LEU A 223 6.00 -2.89 -5.04
N LEU A 224 5.05 -2.22 -5.67
CA LEU A 224 4.61 -2.51 -7.04
C LEU A 224 5.54 -1.92 -8.10
N GLU A 225 6.26 -0.84 -7.79
CA GLU A 225 7.09 -0.19 -8.80
C GLU A 225 8.26 -1.10 -9.23
N PRO A 226 8.42 -1.38 -10.54
CA PRO A 226 9.59 -2.08 -11.07
C PRO A 226 10.88 -1.30 -10.79
N ASP A 227 11.95 -2.03 -10.47
CA ASP A 227 13.28 -1.47 -10.27
C ASP A 227 14.26 -2.12 -11.26
N GLU A 228 14.84 -1.32 -12.15
CA GLU A 228 15.75 -1.78 -13.21
C GLU A 228 16.98 -2.52 -12.66
N GLU A 229 17.40 -2.20 -11.42
CA GLU A 229 18.55 -2.84 -10.79
C GLU A 229 18.18 -4.18 -10.11
N ARG A 230 16.89 -4.45 -9.87
CA ARG A 230 16.43 -5.67 -9.22
C ARG A 230 16.25 -6.81 -10.21
N ILE A 231 16.74 -7.97 -9.81
CA ILE A 231 16.58 -9.23 -10.54
C ILE A 231 15.33 -9.95 -10.02
N TYR A 232 14.54 -10.52 -10.93
CA TYR A 232 13.38 -11.35 -10.56
C TYR A 232 13.84 -12.57 -9.76
N PRO A 233 13.11 -12.97 -8.70
CA PRO A 233 13.47 -14.18 -7.97
C PRO A 233 13.42 -15.40 -8.90
N LYS A 234 14.42 -16.29 -8.84
CA LYS A 234 14.48 -17.46 -9.73
C LYS A 234 13.25 -18.38 -9.67
N CYS A 235 12.49 -18.34 -8.58
CA CYS A 235 11.24 -19.10 -8.45
C CYS A 235 10.07 -18.52 -9.25
N THR A 236 10.20 -17.32 -9.83
CA THR A 236 9.13 -16.66 -10.60
C THR A 236 9.21 -16.93 -12.10
N HIS A 237 10.24 -17.63 -12.57
CA HIS A 237 10.43 -17.91 -14.00
C HIS A 237 11.31 -19.14 -14.24
N ASP A 238 11.14 -19.78 -15.41
CA ASP A 238 11.93 -20.96 -15.81
C ASP A 238 13.18 -20.63 -16.63
N PHE A 239 13.54 -19.34 -16.75
CA PHE A 239 14.73 -18.92 -17.49
C PHE A 239 16.01 -19.10 -16.67
N ASP A 240 17.08 -19.57 -17.32
CA ASP A 240 18.42 -19.76 -16.75
C ASP A 240 19.27 -18.46 -16.72
N TYR A 241 18.67 -17.31 -17.03
CA TYR A 241 19.33 -16.01 -17.03
C TYR A 241 18.58 -15.02 -16.13
N ASP A 242 19.30 -14.02 -15.65
CA ASP A 242 18.73 -12.99 -14.78
C ASP A 242 17.83 -12.04 -15.59
N ILE A 243 16.60 -11.86 -15.11
CA ILE A 243 15.64 -10.88 -15.65
C ILE A 243 15.64 -9.67 -14.72
N HIS A 244 15.88 -8.48 -15.27
CA HIS A 244 15.90 -7.22 -14.54
C HIS A 244 14.54 -6.52 -14.54
N GLY A 245 14.35 -5.53 -13.67
CA GLY A 245 13.09 -4.78 -13.58
C GLY A 245 12.08 -5.41 -12.62
N ALA A 246 12.54 -6.12 -11.58
CA ALA A 246 11.64 -6.80 -10.66
C ALA A 246 10.98 -5.83 -9.67
N PRO A 247 9.66 -5.90 -9.45
CA PRO A 247 9.02 -5.25 -8.32
C PRO A 247 9.39 -5.98 -7.01
N ARG A 248 8.81 -5.55 -5.88
CA ARG A 248 8.92 -6.27 -4.61
C ARG A 248 7.67 -7.06 -4.24
N LEU A 249 6.51 -6.72 -4.79
CA LEU A 249 5.25 -7.41 -4.51
C LEU A 249 4.78 -8.21 -5.73
N PHE A 250 4.64 -9.51 -5.53
CA PHE A 250 4.19 -10.48 -6.50
C PHE A 250 2.87 -11.12 -6.08
N PHE A 251 2.13 -11.63 -7.05
CA PHE A 251 0.85 -12.29 -6.90
C PHE A 251 0.92 -13.62 -7.64
N PHE A 252 0.41 -14.70 -7.06
CA PHE A 252 0.31 -15.96 -7.79
C PHE A 252 -0.75 -15.84 -8.90
N ASP A 253 -0.45 -16.39 -10.09
CA ASP A 253 -1.35 -16.41 -11.26
C ASP A 253 -2.68 -17.11 -10.99
N SER A 254 -2.76 -17.91 -9.92
CA SER A 254 -3.97 -18.60 -9.50
C SER A 254 -4.92 -17.77 -8.64
N LEU A 255 -4.53 -16.53 -8.32
CA LEU A 255 -5.41 -15.56 -7.68
C LEU A 255 -6.43 -15.05 -8.69
N TYR A 256 -7.58 -15.71 -8.71
CA TYR A 256 -8.76 -15.24 -9.41
C TYR A 256 -9.68 -14.59 -8.39
N SER A 257 -9.61 -13.25 -8.29
CA SER A 257 -10.42 -12.51 -7.34
C SER A 257 -11.90 -12.84 -7.52
N THR A 258 -12.47 -13.58 -6.57
CA THR A 258 -13.83 -14.12 -6.67
C THR A 258 -14.90 -13.06 -6.37
N TRP A 259 -14.74 -11.82 -6.86
CA TRP A 259 -15.77 -10.77 -6.81
C TRP A 259 -16.95 -11.06 -7.77
N VAL A 260 -17.36 -12.32 -7.89
CA VAL A 260 -18.52 -12.74 -8.66
C VAL A 260 -19.72 -12.87 -7.74
#